data_AF-A0A849ICN6-F1
#
_entry.id   AF-A0A849ICN6-F1
#
_cell.length_a   1.000
_cell.length_b   1.000
_cell.length_c   1.000
_cell.angle_alpha   90.00
_cell.angle_beta   90.00
_cell.angle_gamma   90.00
#
_symmetry.space_group_name_H-M   'P 1'
#
loop_
_entity.id
_entity.type
_entity.pdbx_description
1 polymer ?
#
loop_
_entity_poly.entity_id
_entity_poly.type
_entity_poly.pdbx_seq_one_letter_code
_entity_poly.pdbx_strand_id
1 'polypeptide(L)'
;MEEAARNPRPGKPQPIERMPGELGARAFGAEERATQGQRQQEAFLRQIEQLRAAFAGLPERPAKIIARVAREHGLTAADITGRSQTAPMIRARFAAVAEVRRIRPDLSLPQIGRAFGGRDHTTILSALRKMGLK
;
A
#
# COMPACT_ATOMS: atom_id res chain seq x y z
N MET A 1 -58.97 27.35 -19.59
CA MET A 1 -59.16 27.48 -21.04
C MET A 1 -57.77 27.55 -21.62
N GLU A 2 -57.26 26.41 -22.08
CA GLU A 2 -57.24 26.05 -23.51
C GLU A 2 -56.02 26.76 -24.12
N GLU A 3 -55.00 26.08 -24.64
CA GLU A 3 -55.13 25.32 -25.86
C GLU A 3 -53.84 24.51 -26.10
N ALA A 4 -54.02 23.23 -26.44
CA ALA A 4 -52.94 22.31 -26.78
C ALA A 4 -52.44 22.57 -28.22
N ALA A 5 -51.21 23.08 -28.37
CA ALA A 5 -50.55 23.17 -29.66
C ALA A 5 -49.43 22.13 -29.79
N ARG A 6 -49.86 20.94 -30.24
CA ARG A 6 -49.16 19.92 -31.05
C ARG A 6 -47.67 20.19 -31.30
N ASN A 7 -46.82 19.45 -30.59
CA ASN A 7 -45.46 19.20 -31.08
C ASN A 7 -45.56 18.33 -32.35
N PRO A 8 -45.07 18.80 -33.52
CA PRO A 8 -45.10 18.01 -34.75
C PRO A 8 -44.25 16.75 -34.58
N ARG A 9 -44.81 15.60 -34.98
CA ARG A 9 -44.09 14.31 -34.95
C ARG A 9 -42.81 14.44 -35.77
N PRO A 10 -41.64 13.99 -35.28
CA PRO A 10 -40.46 13.92 -36.11
C PRO A 10 -40.78 13.03 -37.32
N GLY A 11 -40.64 13.58 -38.52
CA GLY A 11 -40.79 12.85 -39.76
C GLY A 11 -39.91 11.60 -39.74
N LYS A 12 -40.43 10.49 -40.29
CA LYS A 12 -39.70 9.23 -40.36
C LYS A 12 -38.32 9.50 -40.99
N PRO A 13 -37.22 9.02 -40.38
CA PRO A 13 -35.91 9.17 -41.01
C PRO A 13 -35.97 8.48 -42.38
N GLN A 14 -35.62 9.23 -43.43
CA GLN A 14 -35.53 8.65 -44.77
C GLN A 14 -34.44 7.57 -44.74
N PRO A 15 -34.69 6.37 -45.30
CA PRO A 15 -33.64 5.38 -45.45
C PRO A 15 -32.66 5.90 -46.50
N ILE A 16 -31.48 6.35 -46.08
CA ILE A 16 -30.37 6.48 -47.01
C ILE A 16 -29.97 5.05 -47.41
N GLU A 17 -30.27 4.70 -48.66
CA GLU A 17 -29.86 3.44 -49.27
C GLU A 17 -28.33 3.29 -49.14
N ARG A 18 -27.93 2.19 -48.52
CA ARG A 18 -26.53 1.82 -48.34
C ARG A 18 -25.90 1.61 -49.71
N MET A 19 -24.83 2.33 -50.02
CA MET A 19 -23.91 1.87 -51.06
C MET A 19 -23.11 0.66 -50.52
N PRO A 20 -23.04 -0.45 -51.27
CA PRO A 20 -22.21 -1.60 -50.92
C PRO A 20 -20.78 -1.39 -51.45
N GLY A 21 -19.80 -1.61 -50.56
CA GLY A 21 -18.38 -1.38 -50.82
C GLY A 21 -17.97 -0.02 -50.26
N GLU A 22 -17.20 0.09 -49.18
CA GLU A 22 -15.96 -0.64 -48.95
C GLU A 22 -15.90 -1.16 -47.51
N LEU A 23 -15.83 -2.50 -47.40
CA LEU A 23 -15.35 -3.19 -46.23
C LEU A 23 -13.86 -2.84 -46.04
N GLY A 24 -13.49 -2.38 -44.85
CA GLY A 24 -12.10 -2.48 -44.39
C GLY A 24 -11.43 -1.17 -43.99
N ALA A 25 -11.88 -0.53 -42.91
CA ALA A 25 -11.04 0.47 -42.24
C ALA A 25 -11.41 0.73 -40.76
N ARG A 26 -12.10 -0.20 -40.07
CA ARG A 26 -12.53 0.01 -38.68
C ARG A 26 -12.43 -1.26 -37.85
N ALA A 27 -11.21 -1.71 -37.57
CA ALA A 27 -10.97 -2.72 -36.51
C ALA A 27 -9.56 -2.69 -35.90
N PHE A 28 -8.57 -2.01 -36.48
CA PHE A 28 -7.18 -2.10 -35.97
C PHE A 28 -6.82 -1.14 -34.83
N GLY A 29 -7.60 -0.08 -34.57
CA GLY A 29 -7.19 1.00 -33.65
C GLY A 29 -7.62 0.88 -32.18
N ALA A 30 -8.46 -0.10 -31.83
CA ALA A 30 -8.96 -0.29 -30.47
C ALA A 30 -8.10 -1.30 -29.67
N GLU A 31 -7.62 -2.35 -30.34
CA GLU A 31 -6.79 -3.40 -29.74
C GLU A 31 -5.39 -2.88 -29.38
N GLU A 32 -4.83 -1.97 -30.18
CA GLU A 32 -3.51 -1.36 -29.97
C GLU A 32 -3.42 -0.47 -28.72
N ARG A 33 -4.52 0.24 -28.37
CA ARG A 33 -4.56 1.10 -27.18
C ARG A 33 -4.67 0.29 -25.89
N ALA A 34 -5.40 -0.81 -25.94
CA ALA A 34 -5.44 -1.78 -24.84
C ALA A 34 -4.07 -2.44 -24.63
N THR A 35 -3.36 -2.77 -25.71
CA THR A 35 -2.01 -3.33 -25.62
C THR A 35 -0.98 -2.33 -25.13
N GLN A 36 -1.05 -1.04 -25.50
CA GLN A 36 -0.08 -0.04 -25.02
C GLN A 36 -0.20 0.21 -23.51
N GLY A 37 -1.42 0.36 -22.99
CA GLY A 37 -1.67 0.51 -21.55
C GLY A 37 -1.30 -0.74 -20.75
N GLN A 38 -1.62 -1.92 -21.27
CA GLN A 38 -1.27 -3.20 -20.63
C GLN A 38 0.24 -3.47 -20.65
N ARG A 39 0.94 -3.19 -21.77
CA ARG A 39 2.41 -3.33 -21.86
C ARG A 39 3.13 -2.36 -20.94
N GLN A 40 2.65 -1.11 -20.83
CA GLN A 40 3.20 -0.12 -19.90
C GLN A 40 2.97 -0.54 -18.44
N GLN A 41 1.77 -1.01 -18.11
CA GLN A 41 1.45 -1.49 -16.76
C GLN A 41 2.24 -2.75 -16.40
N GLU A 42 2.40 -3.69 -17.31
CA GLU A 42 3.20 -4.90 -17.11
C GLU A 42 4.69 -4.59 -16.93
N ALA A 43 5.25 -3.70 -17.76
CA ALA A 43 6.63 -3.25 -17.60
C ALA A 43 6.86 -2.58 -16.24
N PHE A 44 5.91 -1.76 -15.79
CA PHE A 44 5.97 -1.10 -14.48
C PHE A 44 5.93 -2.10 -13.31
N LEU A 45 5.04 -3.09 -13.36
CA LEU A 45 4.96 -4.12 -12.33
C LEU A 45 6.22 -4.98 -12.26
N ARG A 46 6.76 -5.38 -13.42
CA ARG A 46 8.05 -6.08 -13.52
C ARG A 46 9.17 -5.26 -12.90
N GLN A 47 9.20 -3.95 -13.15
CA GLN A 47 10.19 -3.06 -12.55
C GLN A 47 10.05 -2.99 -11.01
N ILE A 48 8.82 -2.89 -10.47
CA ILE A 48 8.59 -2.94 -9.02
C ILE A 48 9.09 -4.27 -8.43
N GLU A 49 8.81 -5.38 -9.08
CA GLU A 49 9.23 -6.70 -8.63
C GLU A 49 10.76 -6.85 -8.65
N GLN A 50 11.42 -6.39 -9.71
CA GLN A 50 12.88 -6.34 -9.80
C GLN A 50 13.49 -5.49 -8.66
N LEU A 51 12.93 -4.32 -8.38
CA LEU A 51 13.37 -3.49 -7.26
C LEU A 51 13.18 -4.20 -5.92
N ARG A 52 12.01 -4.82 -5.69
CA ARG A 52 11.75 -5.59 -4.46
C ARG A 52 12.75 -6.72 -4.29
N ALA A 53 13.04 -7.47 -5.35
CA ALA A 53 14.03 -8.54 -5.35
C ALA A 53 15.42 -8.01 -5.00
N ALA A 54 15.84 -6.89 -5.60
CA ALA A 54 17.12 -6.26 -5.30
C ALA A 54 17.25 -5.84 -3.82
N PHE A 55 16.14 -5.44 -3.18
CA PHE A 55 16.13 -5.04 -1.76
C PHE A 55 15.82 -6.20 -0.79
N ALA A 56 15.52 -7.41 -1.26
CA ALA A 56 15.12 -8.53 -0.41
C ALA A 56 16.21 -9.00 0.57
N GLY A 57 17.49 -8.74 0.25
CA GLY A 57 18.63 -9.10 1.11
C GLY A 57 19.02 -8.05 2.14
N LEU A 58 18.37 -6.88 2.16
CA LEU A 58 18.74 -5.83 3.12
C LEU A 58 18.14 -6.09 4.50
N PRO A 59 18.88 -5.76 5.58
CA PRO A 59 18.39 -5.92 6.93
C PRO A 59 17.13 -5.09 7.15
N GLU A 60 16.14 -5.69 7.82
CA GLU A 60 14.85 -5.06 8.02
C GLU A 60 15.00 -3.75 8.84
N ARG A 61 14.30 -2.70 8.42
CA ARG A 61 14.30 -1.42 9.14
C ARG A 61 13.44 -1.56 10.40
N PRO A 62 13.85 -0.99 11.55
CA PRO A 62 13.05 -1.02 12.79
C PRO A 62 11.60 -0.58 12.60
N ALA A 63 11.33 0.43 11.76
CA ALA A 63 9.98 0.89 11.46
C ALA A 63 9.09 -0.20 10.84
N LYS A 64 9.65 -1.06 9.98
CA LYS A 64 8.90 -2.16 9.36
C LYS A 64 8.61 -3.27 10.38
N ILE A 65 9.58 -3.57 11.26
CA ILE A 65 9.39 -4.49 12.38
C ILE A 65 8.29 -3.99 13.33
N ILE A 66 8.32 -2.70 13.71
CA ILE A 66 7.31 -2.07 14.56
C ILE A 66 5.92 -2.17 13.91
N ALA A 67 5.80 -1.85 12.63
CA ALA A 67 4.53 -1.94 11.91
C ALA A 67 3.99 -3.37 11.84
N ARG A 68 4.88 -4.36 11.62
CA ARG A 68 4.51 -5.78 11.63
C ARG A 68 3.99 -6.21 13.00
N VAL A 69 4.71 -5.91 14.07
CA VAL A 69 4.31 -6.26 15.44
C VAL A 69 3.03 -5.52 15.83
N ALA A 70 2.87 -4.25 15.44
CA ALA A 70 1.63 -3.51 15.66
C ALA A 70 0.41 -4.24 15.08
N ARG A 71 0.53 -4.70 13.82
CA ARG A 71 -0.51 -5.48 13.15
C ARG A 71 -0.81 -6.81 13.86
N GLU A 72 0.21 -7.52 14.33
CA GLU A 72 0.05 -8.77 15.10
C GLU A 72 -0.73 -8.55 16.41
N HIS A 73 -0.62 -7.35 16.99
CA HIS A 73 -1.32 -6.96 18.22
C HIS A 73 -2.63 -6.18 17.98
N GLY A 74 -3.05 -5.96 16.73
CA GLY A 74 -4.23 -5.14 16.41
C GLY A 74 -4.09 -3.66 16.77
N LEU A 75 -2.86 -3.16 16.83
CA LEU A 75 -2.51 -1.77 17.17
C LEU A 75 -1.91 -1.05 15.95
N THR A 76 -1.80 0.27 16.04
CA THR A 76 -1.04 1.06 15.06
C THR A 76 0.42 1.18 15.46
N ALA A 77 1.30 1.47 14.48
CA ALA A 77 2.70 1.77 14.78
C ALA A 77 2.83 2.97 15.74
N ALA A 78 1.92 3.95 15.63
CA ALA A 78 1.87 5.12 16.49
C ALA A 78 1.55 4.77 17.95
N ASP A 79 0.72 3.75 18.21
CA ASP A 79 0.43 3.28 19.57
C ASP A 79 1.64 2.66 20.24
N ILE A 80 2.43 1.91 19.45
CA ILE A 80 3.68 1.30 19.93
C ILE A 80 4.74 2.37 20.17
N THR A 81 4.93 3.34 19.28
CA THR A 81 5.93 4.40 19.45
C THR A 81 5.48 5.52 20.40
N GLY A 82 4.17 5.67 20.62
CA GLY A 82 3.57 6.71 21.44
C GLY A 82 3.84 6.55 22.93
N ARG A 83 3.43 7.55 23.71
CA ARG A 83 3.67 7.61 25.18
C ARG A 83 2.66 6.81 26.01
N SER A 84 1.61 6.26 25.41
CA SER A 84 0.58 5.53 26.13
C SER A 84 1.15 4.31 26.89
N GLN A 85 0.68 4.15 28.12
CA GLN A 85 1.16 3.16 29.09
C GLN A 85 0.10 2.11 29.45
N THR A 86 -0.91 1.91 28.60
CA THR A 86 -1.87 0.83 28.81
C THR A 86 -1.16 -0.52 28.70
N ALA A 87 -1.59 -1.50 29.51
CA ALA A 87 -0.95 -2.82 29.55
C ALA A 87 -0.84 -3.50 28.16
N PRO A 88 -1.85 -3.45 27.27
CA PRO A 88 -1.74 -4.00 25.92
C PRO A 88 -0.66 -3.31 25.08
N MET A 89 -0.59 -1.98 25.12
CA MET A 89 0.41 -1.20 24.35
C MET A 89 1.82 -1.42 24.88
N ILE A 90 2.01 -1.52 26.20
CA ILE A 90 3.32 -1.84 26.80
C ILE A 90 3.78 -3.23 26.36
N ARG A 91 2.90 -4.24 26.40
CA ARG A 91 3.22 -5.60 25.97
C ARG A 91 3.63 -5.65 24.50
N ALA A 92 2.83 -5.06 23.61
CA ALA A 92 3.15 -4.98 22.19
C ALA A 92 4.47 -4.25 21.93
N ARG A 93 4.74 -3.18 22.68
CA ARG A 93 6.00 -2.43 22.59
C ARG A 93 7.20 -3.25 23.04
N PHE A 94 7.08 -4.01 24.13
CA PHE A 94 8.18 -4.86 24.58
C PHE A 94 8.46 -5.99 23.59
N ALA A 95 7.41 -6.59 23.02
CA ALA A 95 7.54 -7.55 21.93
C ALA A 95 8.28 -6.92 20.73
N ALA A 96 7.88 -5.72 20.31
CA ALA A 96 8.53 -5.00 19.21
C ALA A 96 10.01 -4.70 19.50
N VAL A 97 10.34 -4.26 20.72
CA VAL A 97 11.73 -3.99 21.15
C VAL A 97 12.57 -5.27 21.10
N ALA A 98 12.05 -6.38 21.61
CA ALA A 98 12.72 -7.68 21.57
C ALA A 98 12.96 -8.16 20.14
N GLU A 99 11.97 -7.99 19.26
CA GLU A 99 12.06 -8.39 17.86
C GLU A 99 13.08 -7.53 17.08
N VAL A 100 13.09 -6.22 17.32
CA VAL A 100 14.13 -5.33 16.76
C VAL A 100 15.51 -5.78 17.23
N ARG A 101 15.69 -6.14 18.51
CA ARG A 101 16.99 -6.61 19.02
C ARG A 101 17.43 -7.94 18.40
N ARG A 102 16.49 -8.85 18.12
CA ARG A 102 16.75 -10.14 17.49
C ARG A 102 17.14 -10.00 16.01
N ILE A 103 16.42 -9.19 15.26
CA ILE A 103 16.64 -9.01 13.81
C ILE A 103 17.81 -8.06 13.53
N ARG A 104 18.01 -7.06 14.40
CA ARG A 104 19.02 -6.00 14.26
C ARG A 104 19.96 -5.97 15.48
N PRO A 105 20.82 -6.99 15.65
CA PRO A 105 21.79 -7.05 16.74
C PRO A 105 22.88 -5.97 16.61
N ASP A 106 23.03 -5.38 15.42
CA ASP A 106 23.94 -4.27 15.11
C ASP A 106 23.50 -2.93 15.73
N LEU A 107 22.22 -2.79 16.11
CA LEU A 107 21.73 -1.56 16.73
C LEU A 107 22.01 -1.53 18.23
N SER A 108 22.57 -0.40 18.68
CA SER A 108 22.73 -0.06 20.09
C SER A 108 21.39 0.28 20.77
N LEU A 109 21.34 0.19 22.11
CA LEU A 109 20.14 0.52 22.89
C LEU A 109 19.65 1.97 22.66
N PRO A 110 20.52 3.00 22.57
CA PRO A 110 20.09 4.35 22.21
C PRO A 110 19.50 4.45 20.80
N GLN A 111 20.07 3.73 19.83
CA GLN A 111 19.53 3.71 18.45
C GLN A 111 18.14 3.07 18.41
N ILE A 112 17.94 1.97 19.14
CA ILE A 112 16.62 1.35 19.29
C ILE A 112 15.66 2.36 19.96
N GLY A 113 16.08 3.01 21.04
CA GLY A 113 15.29 4.05 21.71
C GLY A 113 14.77 5.14 20.77
N ARG A 114 15.63 5.64 19.87
CA ARG A 114 15.24 6.59 18.82
C ARG A 114 14.15 6.05 17.89
N ALA A 115 14.23 4.79 17.47
CA ALA A 115 13.22 4.16 16.63
C ALA A 115 11.85 4.01 17.32
N PHE A 116 11.82 3.97 18.66
CA PHE A 116 10.60 3.89 19.47
C PHE A 116 10.11 5.26 19.98
N GLY A 117 10.33 6.32 19.20
CA GLY A 117 9.86 7.67 19.54
C GLY A 117 10.77 8.42 20.51
N GLY A 118 12.08 8.15 20.50
CA GLY A 118 13.04 8.84 21.35
C GLY A 118 13.04 8.38 22.81
N ARG A 119 12.71 7.10 23.07
CA ARG A 119 12.69 6.55 24.43
C ARG A 119 14.09 6.34 24.98
N ASP A 120 14.24 6.53 26.29
CA ASP A 120 15.49 6.29 26.98
C ASP A 120 15.99 4.85 26.81
N HIS A 121 17.30 4.71 26.64
CA HIS A 121 17.96 3.42 26.47
C HIS A 121 17.73 2.49 27.68
N THR A 122 17.52 3.04 28.88
CA THR A 122 17.15 2.28 30.09
C THR A 122 15.74 1.68 29.98
N THR A 123 14.81 2.35 29.28
CA THR A 123 13.47 1.81 28.98
C THR A 123 13.58 0.62 28.04
N ILE A 124 14.46 0.71 27.03
CA ILE A 124 14.74 -0.40 26.11
C ILE A 124 15.36 -1.57 26.86
N LEU A 125 16.34 -1.31 27.73
CA LEU A 125 16.95 -2.34 28.58
C LEU A 125 15.92 -3.04 29.47
N SER A 126 15.02 -2.28 30.10
CA SER A 126 13.94 -2.82 30.93
C SER A 126 12.98 -3.71 30.12
N ALA A 127 12.62 -3.28 28.90
CA ALA A 127 11.79 -4.07 27.99
C ALA A 127 12.45 -5.40 27.61
N LEU A 128 13.74 -5.39 27.24
CA LEU A 128 14.49 -6.59 26.87
C LEU A 128 14.56 -7.59 28.02
N ARG A 129 14.86 -7.11 29.24
CA ARG A 129 14.88 -7.94 30.45
C ARG A 129 13.53 -8.60 30.72
N LYS A 130 12.43 -7.86 30.56
CA LYS A 130 11.06 -8.39 30.75
C LYS A 130 10.67 -9.41 29.68
N MET A 131 11.28 -9.34 28.50
CA MET A 131 11.11 -10.33 27.43
C MET A 131 12.10 -11.51 27.53
N GLY A 132 12.95 -11.55 28.57
CA GLY A 132 13.90 -12.64 28.77
C GLY A 132 15.18 -12.56 27.93
N LEU A 133 15.43 -11.42 27.25
CA LEU A 133 16.69 -11.19 26.56
C LEU A 133 17.70 -10.55 27.51
N LYS A 134 18.87 -11.18 27.67
CA LYS A 134 20.02 -10.66 28.40
C LYS A 134 21.04 -10.10 27.43
#